data_AF-A0A928IE92-F1
#
_entry.id   AF-A0A928IE92-F1
#
_cell.length_a   1.000
_cell.length_b   1.000
_cell.length_c   1.000
_cell.angle_alpha   90.00
_cell.angle_beta   90.00
_cell.angle_gamma   90.00
#
_symmetry.space_group_name_H-M   'P 1'
#
loop_
_entity.id
_entity.type
_entity.pdbx_description
1 polymer ?
#
loop_
_entity_poly.entity_id
_entity_poly.type
_entity_poly.pdbx_seq_one_letter_code
_entity_poly.pdbx_strand_id
1 'polypeptide(L)'
;MIKMIGMSVAYKTLCGKEEGENKPEILLPKLWNHGVRSIEIRSVQANADPSEVLRIANLLWDYGFNITVHGKTKTVEGAVSAVFEPLKLVLANMRQNELIVTIHPVQGDNAVMLTQLSEHISSNHYPVKIALENNRQLPGGANGDSLSLVLDAVTRADRPNVGTCFDMGHYVWYASKFTDSPNTLPPAEFLKRAIHTHIHSYSEGTTHFPLVEWGEPQKLYFEALGYIYTGIYNIELDPKRFAHRWTATEGYLLSADTLKANYPVRALRHDEERLLFDGCFRRSLDVLRKKRGCYGTLLAPSSYLFSTNGYQWAMDVSFHRLRYFAETPSMVREYLGDIDCMLLTHAHGDHLEKRTVRALANTELKWVVPDFLTEKVLELGVRPQYITEVRAGDEIKMGPLNIRVLKGAHKRSTEKVGTPCVGYLVTAENAPSLIFPCDVRDYSLTDGEHNADYAFGHVWLTDHALEPEIYMPVADEFADYMLTKSKKSIFLTHLYVDRTDDKRWTMEHARVIEEAIRKKSPETVVRVPRFGEIFDLSIKEKRGE
;
A
#
# COMPACT_ATOMS: atom_id res chain seq x y z
N MET A 1 -2.03 -8.94 -3.17
CA MET A 1 -3.12 -9.63 -3.88
C MET A 1 -2.96 -9.15 -5.30
N ILE A 2 -2.71 -10.01 -6.28
CA ILE A 2 -2.59 -9.56 -7.69
C ILE A 2 -3.84 -8.75 -8.00
N LYS A 3 -3.75 -7.46 -8.38
CA LYS A 3 -4.97 -6.69 -8.69
C LYS A 3 -5.77 -7.45 -9.74
N MET A 4 -7.08 -7.42 -9.56
CA MET A 4 -8.00 -8.34 -10.19
C MET A 4 -8.26 -7.91 -11.63
N ILE A 5 -7.98 -8.78 -12.60
CA ILE A 5 -8.49 -8.60 -13.96
C ILE A 5 -9.96 -9.01 -13.95
N GLY A 6 -10.82 -8.08 -14.33
CA GLY A 6 -12.26 -8.29 -14.51
C GLY A 6 -12.62 -8.46 -15.98
N MET A 7 -13.73 -9.14 -16.26
CA MET A 7 -14.35 -9.18 -17.58
C MET A 7 -15.84 -8.93 -17.49
N SER A 8 -16.34 -8.00 -18.28
CA SER A 8 -17.77 -7.74 -18.41
C SER A 8 -18.42 -8.74 -19.36
N VAL A 9 -19.34 -9.53 -18.83
CA VAL A 9 -20.09 -10.53 -19.60
C VAL A 9 -21.57 -10.16 -19.54
N ALA A 10 -22.23 -10.14 -20.70
CA ALA A 10 -23.63 -9.78 -20.76
C ALA A 10 -24.49 -10.79 -19.99
N TYR A 11 -25.46 -10.29 -19.22
CA TYR A 11 -26.42 -11.10 -18.47
C TYR A 11 -27.06 -12.20 -19.33
N LYS A 12 -27.44 -11.90 -20.58
CA LYS A 12 -28.01 -12.89 -21.52
C LYS A 12 -27.08 -14.06 -21.83
N THR A 13 -25.77 -13.81 -21.90
CA THR A 13 -24.74 -14.82 -22.13
C THR A 13 -24.65 -15.73 -20.91
N LEU A 14 -24.62 -15.14 -19.71
CA LEU A 14 -24.58 -15.87 -18.43
C LEU A 14 -25.86 -16.68 -18.14
N CYS A 15 -27.00 -16.28 -18.70
CA CYS A 15 -28.22 -17.09 -18.69
C CYS A 15 -28.13 -18.37 -19.54
N GLY A 16 -27.06 -18.59 -20.31
CA GLY A 16 -26.95 -19.73 -21.22
C GLY A 16 -27.86 -19.63 -22.45
N LYS A 17 -28.34 -18.42 -22.79
CA LYS A 17 -29.20 -18.18 -23.96
C LYS A 17 -28.41 -18.04 -25.27
N GLU A 18 -27.08 -18.08 -25.20
CA GLU A 18 -26.21 -18.03 -26.37
C GLU A 18 -25.69 -19.42 -26.72
N GLU A 19 -25.45 -19.64 -28.01
CA GLU A 19 -24.95 -20.91 -28.53
C GLU A 19 -23.43 -20.89 -28.74
N GLY A 20 -22.85 -22.07 -28.99
CA GLY A 20 -21.43 -22.23 -29.31
C GLY A 20 -20.50 -21.85 -28.15
N GLU A 21 -19.40 -21.17 -28.46
CA GLU A 21 -18.34 -20.88 -27.50
C GLU A 21 -18.71 -19.87 -26.41
N ASN A 22 -19.82 -19.16 -26.56
CA ASN A 22 -20.28 -18.16 -25.60
C ASN A 22 -21.06 -18.77 -24.43
N LYS A 23 -21.31 -20.08 -24.46
CA LYS A 23 -21.94 -20.79 -23.35
C LYS A 23 -21.11 -20.63 -22.07
N PRO A 24 -21.70 -20.31 -20.91
CA PRO A 24 -20.97 -20.08 -19.66
C PRO A 24 -20.02 -21.23 -19.30
N GLU A 25 -20.44 -22.48 -19.48
CA GLU A 25 -19.65 -23.67 -19.19
C GLU A 25 -18.39 -23.83 -20.05
N ILE A 26 -18.33 -23.15 -21.20
CA ILE A 26 -17.16 -23.10 -22.09
C ILE A 26 -16.34 -21.83 -21.86
N LEU A 27 -17.03 -20.68 -21.78
CA LEU A 27 -16.38 -19.37 -21.69
C LEU A 27 -15.69 -19.16 -20.34
N LEU A 28 -16.34 -19.48 -19.22
CA LEU A 28 -15.82 -19.18 -17.87
C LEU A 28 -14.49 -19.90 -17.58
N PRO A 29 -14.31 -21.21 -17.88
CA PRO A 29 -13.00 -21.87 -17.74
C PRO A 29 -11.91 -21.20 -18.58
N LYS A 30 -12.22 -20.79 -19.82
CA LYS A 30 -11.25 -20.09 -20.68
C LYS A 30 -10.82 -18.77 -20.05
N LEU A 31 -11.77 -17.92 -19.62
CA LEU A 31 -11.46 -16.65 -18.95
C LEU A 31 -10.61 -16.85 -17.69
N TRP A 32 -10.94 -17.85 -16.86
CA TRP A 32 -10.17 -18.19 -15.66
C TRP A 32 -8.72 -18.53 -16.00
N ASN A 33 -8.49 -19.36 -17.00
CA ASN A 33 -7.15 -19.77 -17.43
C ASN A 33 -6.33 -18.59 -17.97
N HIS A 34 -6.98 -17.58 -18.53
CA HIS A 34 -6.36 -16.34 -18.99
C HIS A 34 -6.19 -15.28 -17.89
N GLY A 35 -6.40 -15.65 -16.62
CA GLY A 35 -6.10 -14.80 -15.46
C GLY A 35 -7.23 -13.86 -15.04
N VAL A 36 -8.41 -13.96 -15.65
CA VAL A 36 -9.60 -13.25 -15.18
C VAL A 36 -10.02 -13.83 -13.83
N ARG A 37 -10.30 -12.95 -12.87
CA ARG A 37 -10.69 -13.31 -11.49
C ARG A 37 -11.95 -12.61 -11.02
N SER A 38 -12.49 -11.69 -11.81
CA SER A 38 -13.81 -11.11 -11.60
C SER A 38 -14.64 -11.12 -12.88
N ILE A 39 -15.94 -11.33 -12.74
CA ILE A 39 -16.91 -11.15 -13.81
C ILE A 39 -17.88 -10.04 -13.44
N GLU A 40 -17.97 -9.03 -14.30
CA GLU A 40 -19.04 -8.04 -14.20
C GLU A 40 -20.28 -8.55 -14.95
N ILE A 41 -21.39 -8.71 -14.22
CA ILE A 41 -22.67 -9.08 -14.82
C ILE A 41 -23.25 -7.82 -15.47
N ARG A 42 -23.11 -7.72 -16.79
CA ARG A 42 -23.47 -6.52 -17.53
C ARG A 42 -24.93 -6.54 -18.00
N SER A 43 -25.56 -5.37 -18.03
CA SER A 43 -26.91 -5.16 -18.57
C SER A 43 -28.02 -5.87 -17.77
N VAL A 44 -27.87 -5.98 -16.46
CA VAL A 44 -28.96 -6.41 -15.57
C VAL A 44 -30.08 -5.36 -15.66
N GLN A 45 -31.25 -5.76 -16.16
CA GLN A 45 -32.40 -4.86 -16.25
C GLN A 45 -33.08 -4.74 -14.90
N ALA A 46 -33.75 -3.61 -14.65
CA ALA A 46 -34.54 -3.37 -13.43
C ALA A 46 -35.60 -4.46 -13.14
N ASN A 47 -36.08 -5.16 -14.18
CA ASN A 47 -37.06 -6.23 -14.09
C ASN A 47 -36.45 -7.63 -14.26
N ALA A 48 -35.12 -7.77 -14.17
CA ALA A 48 -34.49 -9.09 -14.18
C ALA A 48 -34.97 -9.89 -12.96
N ASP A 49 -35.27 -11.17 -13.16
CA ASP A 49 -35.70 -12.08 -12.09
C ASP A 49 -34.55 -12.26 -11.08
N PRO A 50 -34.72 -11.84 -9.80
CA PRO A 50 -33.69 -11.97 -8.77
C PRO A 50 -33.19 -13.40 -8.57
N SER A 51 -34.03 -14.40 -8.83
CA SER A 51 -33.68 -15.82 -8.69
C SER A 51 -32.68 -16.24 -9.77
N GLU A 52 -32.86 -15.72 -10.99
CA GLU A 52 -31.95 -15.97 -12.11
C GLU A 52 -30.62 -15.22 -11.92
N VAL A 53 -30.66 -14.00 -11.38
CA VAL A 53 -29.44 -13.26 -11.03
C VAL A 53 -28.66 -13.99 -9.93
N LEU A 54 -29.34 -14.52 -8.90
CA LEU A 54 -28.71 -15.35 -7.87
C LEU A 54 -28.14 -16.66 -8.45
N ARG A 55 -28.84 -17.30 -9.39
CA ARG A 55 -28.35 -18.52 -10.07
C ARG A 55 -27.03 -18.23 -10.79
N ILE A 56 -26.95 -17.11 -11.52
CA ILE A 56 -25.72 -16.66 -12.18
C ILE A 56 -24.62 -16.37 -11.16
N ALA A 57 -24.96 -15.67 -10.06
CA ALA A 57 -23.97 -15.36 -9.03
C ALA A 57 -23.38 -16.62 -8.39
N ASN A 58 -24.22 -17.61 -8.06
CA ASN A 58 -23.76 -18.91 -7.56
C ASN A 58 -22.84 -19.62 -8.57
N LEU A 59 -23.21 -19.64 -9.86
CA LEU A 59 -22.35 -20.20 -10.90
C LEU A 59 -20.96 -19.55 -10.91
N LEU A 60 -20.90 -18.21 -10.86
CA LEU A 60 -19.65 -17.47 -10.88
C LEU A 60 -18.80 -17.72 -9.62
N TRP A 61 -19.41 -17.75 -8.43
CA TRP A 61 -18.72 -18.09 -7.19
C TRP A 61 -18.23 -19.53 -7.16
N ASP A 62 -18.99 -20.48 -7.71
CA ASP A 62 -18.59 -21.89 -7.79
C ASP A 62 -17.38 -22.09 -8.72
N TYR A 63 -17.21 -21.24 -9.73
CA TYR A 63 -15.98 -21.13 -10.53
C TYR A 63 -14.85 -20.33 -9.86
N GLY A 64 -15.11 -19.69 -8.71
CA GLY A 64 -14.14 -18.92 -7.94
C GLY A 64 -13.99 -17.45 -8.36
N PHE A 65 -14.91 -16.91 -9.18
CA PHE A 65 -14.88 -15.50 -9.58
C PHE A 65 -15.47 -14.59 -8.49
N ASN A 66 -14.89 -13.39 -8.36
CA ASN A 66 -15.58 -12.27 -7.73
C ASN A 66 -16.59 -11.64 -8.69
N ILE A 67 -17.65 -11.06 -8.16
CA ILE A 67 -18.71 -10.48 -8.96
C ILE A 67 -18.69 -8.96 -8.82
N THR A 68 -18.88 -8.27 -9.94
CA THR A 68 -19.40 -6.89 -9.97
C THR A 68 -20.66 -6.84 -10.82
N VAL A 69 -21.40 -5.75 -10.75
CA VAL A 69 -22.62 -5.58 -11.54
C VAL A 69 -22.58 -4.25 -12.26
N HIS A 70 -22.90 -4.27 -13.55
CA HIS A 70 -23.20 -3.04 -14.28
C HIS A 70 -24.72 -2.81 -14.21
N GLY A 71 -25.14 -1.96 -13.27
CA GLY A 71 -26.51 -1.60 -13.04
C GLY A 71 -27.05 -0.68 -14.13
N LYS A 72 -28.34 -0.83 -14.47
CA LYS A 72 -28.99 0.00 -15.48
C LYS A 72 -30.13 0.80 -14.87
N THR A 73 -29.95 2.11 -14.83
CA THR A 73 -30.99 3.09 -14.48
C THR A 73 -31.08 4.17 -15.55
N LYS A 74 -32.21 4.87 -15.62
CA LYS A 74 -32.47 5.95 -16.59
C LYS A 74 -32.77 7.29 -15.93
N THR A 75 -33.25 7.28 -14.69
CA THR A 75 -33.70 8.48 -13.97
C THR A 75 -33.30 8.38 -12.50
N VAL A 76 -33.32 9.51 -11.81
CA VAL A 76 -33.09 9.57 -10.37
C VAL A 76 -34.22 8.87 -9.61
N GLU A 77 -35.48 9.13 -9.96
CA GLU A 77 -36.69 8.73 -9.22
C GLU A 77 -36.99 7.22 -9.20
N GLY A 78 -36.13 6.38 -9.79
CA GLY A 78 -36.27 4.92 -9.76
C GLY A 78 -34.95 4.17 -9.55
N ALA A 79 -33.84 4.89 -9.33
CA ALA A 79 -32.51 4.30 -9.34
C ALA A 79 -32.34 3.19 -8.29
N VAL A 80 -32.85 3.41 -7.07
CA VAL A 80 -32.77 2.43 -5.97
C VAL A 80 -33.45 1.13 -6.36
N SER A 81 -34.72 1.17 -6.78
CA SER A 81 -35.45 -0.04 -7.18
C SER A 81 -34.80 -0.71 -8.40
N ALA A 82 -34.40 0.07 -9.40
CA ALA A 82 -33.79 -0.45 -10.62
C ALA A 82 -32.46 -1.18 -10.37
N VAL A 83 -31.68 -0.73 -9.38
CA VAL A 83 -30.40 -1.34 -9.01
C VAL A 83 -30.58 -2.52 -8.05
N PHE A 84 -31.36 -2.34 -6.98
CA PHE A 84 -31.37 -3.28 -5.86
C PHE A 84 -32.42 -4.39 -5.96
N GLU A 85 -33.56 -4.18 -6.64
CA GLU A 85 -34.57 -5.23 -6.76
C GLU A 85 -34.05 -6.50 -7.47
N PRO A 86 -33.32 -6.39 -8.61
CA PRO A 86 -32.70 -7.56 -9.23
C PRO A 86 -31.63 -8.23 -8.37
N LEU A 87 -31.01 -7.49 -7.44
CA LEU A 87 -29.86 -7.95 -6.66
C LEU A 87 -30.22 -8.44 -5.26
N LYS A 88 -31.46 -8.25 -4.79
CA LYS A 88 -31.84 -8.54 -3.40
C LYS A 88 -31.49 -9.95 -2.93
N LEU A 89 -31.65 -10.96 -3.79
CA LEU A 89 -31.30 -12.34 -3.46
C LEU A 89 -29.79 -12.59 -3.47
N VAL A 90 -29.03 -11.93 -4.35
CA VAL A 90 -27.55 -11.96 -4.34
C VAL A 90 -27.04 -11.36 -3.04
N LEU A 91 -27.56 -10.20 -2.64
CA LEU A 91 -27.14 -9.49 -1.42
C LEU A 91 -27.44 -10.30 -0.16
N ALA A 92 -28.57 -11.01 -0.12
CA ALA A 92 -28.93 -11.89 0.98
C ALA A 92 -28.08 -13.17 1.07
N ASN A 93 -27.43 -13.59 -0.03
CA ASN A 93 -26.69 -14.86 -0.13
C ASN A 93 -25.22 -14.65 -0.52
N MET A 94 -24.67 -13.47 -0.22
CA MET A 94 -23.39 -13.04 -0.75
C MET A 94 -22.22 -13.84 -0.17
N ARG A 95 -21.35 -14.33 -1.06
CA ARG A 95 -20.15 -15.12 -0.72
C ARG A 95 -18.84 -14.34 -0.85
N GLN A 96 -18.92 -13.03 -1.07
CA GLN A 96 -17.79 -12.11 -1.17
C GLN A 96 -17.92 -10.96 -0.17
N ASN A 97 -16.81 -10.31 0.17
CA ASN A 97 -16.79 -9.29 1.21
C ASN A 97 -17.49 -7.98 0.82
N GLU A 98 -17.48 -7.65 -0.47
CA GLU A 98 -18.00 -6.39 -0.99
C GLU A 98 -18.42 -6.56 -2.45
N LEU A 99 -19.53 -5.93 -2.86
CA LEU A 99 -20.01 -5.87 -4.24
C LEU A 99 -19.85 -4.45 -4.80
N ILE A 100 -19.18 -4.32 -5.95
CA ILE A 100 -19.15 -3.06 -6.70
C ILE A 100 -20.28 -3.05 -7.72
N VAL A 101 -21.08 -1.99 -7.70
CA VAL A 101 -22.11 -1.73 -8.71
C VAL A 101 -21.73 -0.49 -9.49
N THR A 102 -21.42 -0.68 -10.77
CA THR A 102 -21.16 0.41 -11.71
C THR A 102 -22.47 0.89 -12.31
N ILE A 103 -22.65 2.20 -12.41
CA ILE A 103 -23.82 2.81 -13.04
C ILE A 103 -23.39 3.94 -13.97
N HIS A 104 -24.11 4.04 -15.08
CA HIS A 104 -24.04 5.23 -15.92
C HIS A 104 -24.73 6.42 -15.24
N PRO A 105 -24.26 7.64 -15.51
CA PRO A 105 -25.00 8.85 -15.24
C PRO A 105 -26.38 8.84 -15.89
N VAL A 106 -27.34 9.45 -15.22
CA VAL A 106 -28.75 9.55 -15.66
C VAL A 106 -29.17 10.99 -15.91
N GLN A 107 -30.34 11.15 -16.53
CA GLN A 107 -31.02 12.43 -16.60
C GLN A 107 -31.45 12.87 -15.18
N GLY A 108 -31.14 14.11 -14.82
CA GLY A 108 -31.33 14.66 -13.47
C GLY A 108 -30.02 14.87 -12.70
N ASP A 109 -30.12 15.14 -11.39
CA ASP A 109 -28.94 15.36 -10.54
C ASP A 109 -28.34 14.03 -10.06
N ASN A 110 -27.19 13.66 -10.64
CA ASN A 110 -26.49 12.43 -10.29
C ASN A 110 -25.98 12.41 -8.84
N ALA A 111 -25.71 13.56 -8.21
CA ALA A 111 -25.32 13.60 -6.80
C ALA A 111 -26.48 13.17 -5.88
N VAL A 112 -27.71 13.57 -6.23
CA VAL A 112 -28.94 13.15 -5.54
C VAL A 112 -29.16 11.65 -5.71
N MET A 113 -29.01 11.13 -6.93
CA MET A 113 -29.10 9.69 -7.18
C MET A 113 -28.08 8.89 -6.35
N LEU A 114 -26.81 9.31 -6.35
CA LEU A 114 -25.75 8.65 -5.60
C LEU A 114 -26.01 8.68 -4.09
N THR A 115 -26.54 9.79 -3.59
CA THR A 115 -26.96 9.94 -2.19
C THR A 115 -28.06 8.94 -1.83
N GLN A 116 -29.11 8.85 -2.64
CA GLN A 116 -30.22 7.91 -2.42
C GLN A 116 -29.77 6.44 -2.44
N LEU A 117 -28.88 6.08 -3.38
CA LEU A 117 -28.30 4.73 -3.45
C LEU A 117 -27.47 4.44 -2.20
N SER A 118 -26.62 5.38 -1.77
CA SER A 118 -25.78 5.24 -0.57
C SER A 118 -26.63 5.09 0.70
N GLU A 119 -27.67 5.90 0.88
CA GLU A 119 -28.57 5.83 2.03
C GLU A 119 -29.32 4.50 2.09
N HIS A 120 -29.75 3.97 0.93
CA HIS A 120 -30.33 2.65 0.86
C HIS A 120 -29.34 1.55 1.27
N ILE A 121 -28.08 1.64 0.82
CA ILE A 121 -27.01 0.72 1.22
C ILE A 121 -26.80 0.75 2.73
N SER A 122 -26.65 1.94 3.32
CA SER A 122 -26.42 2.09 4.76
C SER A 122 -27.61 1.60 5.59
N SER A 123 -28.84 1.93 5.19
CA SER A 123 -30.05 1.53 5.91
C SER A 123 -30.24 0.01 5.96
N ASN A 124 -29.79 -0.70 4.92
CA ASN A 124 -29.88 -2.16 4.83
C ASN A 124 -28.57 -2.88 5.20
N HIS A 125 -27.53 -2.14 5.60
CA HIS A 125 -26.20 -2.67 5.92
C HIS A 125 -25.60 -3.53 4.79
N TYR A 126 -25.86 -3.18 3.53
CA TYR A 126 -25.30 -3.91 2.41
C TYR A 126 -23.81 -3.59 2.26
N PRO A 127 -22.92 -4.58 2.06
CA PRO A 127 -21.52 -4.32 1.75
C PRO A 127 -21.38 -4.02 0.25
N VAL A 128 -21.91 -2.87 -0.17
CA VAL A 128 -21.96 -2.44 -1.57
C VAL A 128 -21.26 -1.08 -1.74
N LYS A 129 -20.50 -0.94 -2.81
CA LYS A 129 -20.01 0.35 -3.30
C LYS A 129 -20.62 0.69 -4.66
N ILE A 130 -20.87 1.98 -4.89
CA ILE A 130 -21.38 2.51 -6.16
C ILE A 130 -20.26 3.24 -6.89
N ALA A 131 -20.01 2.84 -8.15
CA ALA A 131 -19.07 3.50 -9.03
C ALA A 131 -19.83 4.25 -10.14
N LEU A 132 -19.73 5.58 -10.17
CA LEU A 132 -20.31 6.38 -11.24
C LEU A 132 -19.34 6.45 -12.43
N GLU A 133 -19.78 5.97 -13.59
CA GLU A 133 -18.96 5.86 -14.79
C GLU A 133 -18.92 7.15 -15.61
N ASN A 134 -17.76 7.52 -16.16
CA ASN A 134 -17.71 8.52 -17.23
C ASN A 134 -18.18 7.94 -18.56
N ASN A 135 -19.11 8.62 -19.23
CA ASN A 135 -19.71 8.11 -20.46
C ASN A 135 -19.31 8.95 -21.68
N ARG A 136 -19.66 8.49 -22.88
CA ARG A 136 -19.65 9.31 -24.09
C ARG A 136 -20.81 10.32 -24.08
N GLN A 137 -20.61 11.47 -24.72
CA GLN A 137 -21.70 12.41 -24.98
C GLN A 137 -22.69 11.79 -25.97
N LEU A 138 -23.92 11.54 -25.51
CA LEU A 138 -25.03 11.09 -26.36
C LEU A 138 -25.78 12.28 -26.95
N PRO A 139 -26.47 12.10 -28.11
CA PRO A 139 -27.37 13.12 -28.65
C PRO A 139 -28.41 13.55 -27.60
N GLY A 140 -28.39 14.83 -27.23
CA GLY A 140 -29.22 15.38 -26.14
C GLY A 140 -28.46 15.85 -24.90
N GLY A 141 -27.14 15.64 -24.83
CA GLY A 141 -26.30 16.06 -23.70
C GLY A 141 -26.50 15.16 -22.50
N ALA A 142 -25.72 14.07 -22.43
CA ALA A 142 -25.74 13.22 -21.24
C ALA A 142 -25.02 13.94 -20.09
N ASN A 143 -25.65 14.00 -18.92
CA ASN A 143 -24.94 14.36 -17.70
C ASN A 143 -23.78 13.37 -17.50
N GLY A 144 -22.54 13.80 -17.26
CA GLY A 144 -21.41 12.88 -16.99
C GLY A 144 -20.63 12.41 -18.23
N ASP A 145 -20.70 13.15 -19.33
CA ASP A 145 -19.86 12.94 -20.52
C ASP A 145 -18.38 13.36 -20.34
N SER A 146 -18.05 13.98 -19.20
CA SER A 146 -16.69 14.40 -18.85
C SER A 146 -16.32 13.96 -17.43
N LEU A 147 -15.02 13.80 -17.19
CA LEU A 147 -14.49 13.41 -15.88
C LEU A 147 -14.84 14.42 -14.79
N SER A 148 -14.93 15.71 -15.13
CA SER A 148 -15.26 16.78 -14.18
C SER A 148 -16.70 16.69 -13.69
N LEU A 149 -17.66 16.37 -14.57
CA LEU A 149 -19.07 16.20 -14.18
C LEU A 149 -19.26 14.97 -13.28
N VAL A 150 -18.57 13.88 -13.58
CA VAL A 150 -18.59 12.68 -12.73
C VAL A 150 -17.95 12.97 -11.37
N LEU A 151 -16.78 13.63 -11.36
CA LEU A 151 -16.10 14.01 -10.12
C LEU A 151 -16.94 14.96 -9.27
N ASP A 152 -17.59 15.95 -9.89
CA ASP A 152 -18.50 16.86 -9.20
C ASP A 152 -19.66 16.10 -8.55
N ALA A 153 -20.33 15.20 -9.28
CA ALA A 153 -21.43 14.42 -8.73
C ALA A 153 -21.00 13.55 -7.54
N VAL A 154 -19.84 12.88 -7.64
CA VAL A 154 -19.29 12.06 -6.55
C VAL A 154 -18.87 12.92 -5.34
N THR A 155 -18.22 14.06 -5.58
CA THR A 155 -17.82 15.00 -4.51
C THR A 155 -19.03 15.63 -3.83
N ARG A 156 -20.09 16.01 -4.57
CA ARG A 156 -21.32 16.57 -3.98
C ARG A 156 -22.14 15.52 -3.21
N ALA A 157 -22.10 14.25 -3.62
CA ALA A 157 -22.72 13.18 -2.85
C ALA A 157 -21.99 12.97 -1.50
N ASP A 158 -20.66 13.09 -1.50
CA ASP A 158 -19.76 12.95 -0.35
C ASP A 158 -20.06 11.72 0.54
N ARG A 159 -20.15 10.55 -0.10
CA ARG A 159 -20.45 9.28 0.59
C ARG A 159 -19.24 8.34 0.57
N PRO A 160 -18.93 7.64 1.68
CA PRO A 160 -17.75 6.78 1.78
C PRO A 160 -17.83 5.52 0.91
N ASN A 161 -19.02 5.09 0.52
CA ASN A 161 -19.26 3.94 -0.36
C ASN A 161 -19.53 4.35 -1.84
N VAL A 162 -19.23 5.60 -2.20
CA VAL A 162 -19.39 6.11 -3.56
C VAL A 162 -18.04 6.53 -4.12
N GLY A 163 -17.75 6.12 -5.35
CA GLY A 163 -16.54 6.49 -6.09
C GLY A 163 -16.80 6.61 -7.59
N THR A 164 -15.73 6.75 -8.36
CA THR A 164 -15.79 6.83 -9.82
C THR A 164 -15.48 5.47 -10.44
N CYS A 165 -16.11 5.17 -11.58
CA CYS A 165 -15.64 4.18 -12.53
C CYS A 165 -14.92 4.92 -13.66
N PHE A 166 -13.63 4.62 -13.85
CA PHE A 166 -12.88 5.19 -14.97
C PHE A 166 -13.07 4.31 -16.20
N ASP A 167 -13.97 4.70 -17.10
CA ASP A 167 -14.04 4.14 -18.44
C ASP A 167 -13.00 4.83 -19.34
N MET A 168 -11.93 4.09 -19.62
CA MET A 168 -10.80 4.60 -20.38
C MET A 168 -11.15 4.86 -21.83
N GLY A 169 -11.94 3.99 -22.46
CA GLY A 169 -12.23 4.16 -23.89
C GLY A 169 -13.26 5.25 -24.16
N HIS A 170 -14.23 5.45 -23.26
CA HIS A 170 -15.10 6.64 -23.27
C HIS A 170 -14.28 7.92 -23.11
N TYR A 171 -13.28 7.92 -22.24
CA TYR A 171 -12.39 9.07 -22.10
C TYR A 171 -11.53 9.31 -23.34
N VAL A 172 -10.96 8.27 -23.97
CA VAL A 172 -10.27 8.41 -25.27
C VAL A 172 -11.19 9.00 -26.33
N TRP A 173 -12.42 8.48 -26.42
CA TRP A 173 -13.42 9.02 -27.35
C TRP A 173 -13.67 10.50 -27.08
N TYR A 174 -13.95 10.88 -25.83
CA TYR A 174 -14.22 12.27 -25.45
C TYR A 174 -13.03 13.17 -25.78
N ALA A 175 -11.82 12.75 -25.40
CA ALA A 175 -10.60 13.50 -25.66
C ALA A 175 -10.34 13.69 -27.16
N SER A 176 -10.60 12.67 -27.97
CA SER A 176 -10.47 12.76 -29.44
C SER A 176 -11.47 13.72 -30.11
N LYS A 177 -12.51 14.13 -29.40
CA LYS A 177 -13.58 15.00 -29.92
C LYS A 177 -13.55 16.41 -29.32
N PHE A 178 -13.16 16.54 -28.06
CA PHE A 178 -13.43 17.75 -27.28
C PHE A 178 -12.22 18.28 -26.49
N THR A 179 -11.08 17.58 -26.47
CA THR A 179 -9.87 18.07 -25.78
C THR A 179 -8.69 18.15 -26.73
N ASP A 180 -7.58 18.71 -26.25
CA ASP A 180 -6.37 18.90 -27.05
C ASP A 180 -5.62 17.58 -27.33
N SER A 181 -5.79 16.56 -26.48
CA SER A 181 -5.10 15.27 -26.66
C SER A 181 -5.68 14.12 -25.85
N PRO A 182 -5.82 12.91 -26.44
CA PRO A 182 -6.08 11.68 -25.70
C PRO A 182 -4.90 11.26 -24.79
N ASN A 183 -3.72 11.86 -24.89
CA ASN A 183 -2.62 11.58 -23.96
C ASN A 183 -2.69 12.39 -22.66
N THR A 184 -3.73 13.21 -22.49
CA THR A 184 -3.93 14.01 -21.27
C THR A 184 -4.36 13.11 -20.12
N LEU A 185 -3.58 13.10 -19.05
CA LEU A 185 -3.93 12.34 -17.85
C LEU A 185 -5.22 12.87 -17.20
N PRO A 186 -6.09 11.99 -16.69
CA PRO A 186 -7.20 12.39 -15.83
C PRO A 186 -6.73 13.24 -14.64
N PRO A 187 -7.58 14.14 -14.12
CA PRO A 187 -7.28 14.87 -12.89
C PRO A 187 -6.94 13.92 -11.74
N ALA A 188 -5.92 14.26 -10.94
CA ALA A 188 -5.44 13.38 -9.87
C ALA A 188 -6.54 13.04 -8.84
N GLU A 189 -7.44 13.99 -8.57
CA GLU A 189 -8.59 13.78 -7.68
C GLU A 189 -9.60 12.78 -8.24
N PHE A 190 -9.80 12.73 -9.56
CA PHE A 190 -10.64 11.70 -10.18
C PHE A 190 -10.03 10.31 -10.00
N LEU A 191 -8.71 10.17 -10.24
CA LEU A 191 -8.00 8.90 -10.09
C LEU A 191 -7.99 8.42 -8.62
N LYS A 192 -7.88 9.32 -7.65
CA LYS A 192 -7.97 8.99 -6.21
C LYS A 192 -9.35 8.47 -5.80
N ARG A 193 -10.40 8.91 -6.50
CA ARG A 193 -11.79 8.48 -6.26
C ARG A 193 -12.18 7.24 -7.07
N ALA A 194 -11.30 6.75 -7.95
CA ALA A 194 -11.57 5.57 -8.76
C ALA A 194 -11.62 4.32 -7.89
N ILE A 195 -12.75 3.60 -7.96
CA ILE A 195 -12.95 2.31 -7.27
C ILE A 195 -13.24 1.18 -8.25
N HIS A 196 -13.53 1.51 -9.51
CA HIS A 196 -13.71 0.59 -10.62
C HIS A 196 -13.12 1.18 -11.91
N THR A 197 -12.89 0.36 -12.93
CA THR A 197 -12.49 0.83 -14.27
C THR A 197 -13.18 0.03 -15.35
N HIS A 198 -13.49 0.63 -16.48
CA HIS A 198 -13.77 -0.09 -17.72
C HIS A 198 -12.66 0.14 -18.73
N ILE A 199 -12.13 -0.95 -19.28
CA ILE A 199 -10.99 -0.92 -20.19
C ILE A 199 -11.37 -1.56 -21.50
N HIS A 200 -11.19 -0.79 -22.58
CA HIS A 200 -11.34 -1.26 -23.95
C HIS A 200 -10.71 -0.26 -24.92
N SER A 201 -10.50 -0.70 -26.15
CA SER A 201 -9.96 0.14 -27.22
C SER A 201 -11.04 1.08 -27.79
N TYR A 202 -10.58 2.22 -28.30
CA TYR A 202 -11.31 3.05 -29.24
C TYR A 202 -10.81 2.73 -30.65
N SER A 203 -11.65 2.16 -31.51
CA SER A 203 -11.28 1.73 -32.86
C SER A 203 -12.45 1.89 -33.81
N GLU A 204 -12.17 2.07 -35.10
CA GLU A 204 -13.18 2.24 -36.15
C GLU A 204 -14.22 3.32 -35.83
N GLY A 205 -13.81 4.38 -35.12
CA GLY A 205 -14.68 5.48 -34.74
C GLY A 205 -15.60 5.21 -33.55
N THR A 206 -15.50 4.06 -32.86
CA THR A 206 -16.35 3.71 -31.72
C THR A 206 -15.63 2.96 -30.59
N THR A 207 -16.28 2.80 -29.44
CA THR A 207 -15.73 2.24 -28.18
C THR A 207 -15.98 0.72 -28.05
N HIS A 208 -15.55 0.10 -26.95
CA HIS A 208 -15.74 -1.32 -26.59
C HIS A 208 -15.14 -2.35 -27.57
N PHE A 209 -14.02 -2.00 -28.22
CA PHE A 209 -13.22 -2.93 -29.01
C PHE A 209 -12.20 -3.69 -28.15
N PRO A 210 -11.78 -4.91 -28.56
CA PRO A 210 -10.74 -5.66 -27.88
C PRO A 210 -9.42 -4.88 -27.73
N LEU A 211 -8.67 -5.16 -26.67
CA LEU A 211 -7.32 -4.67 -26.45
C LEU A 211 -6.34 -5.56 -27.22
N VAL A 212 -6.14 -5.26 -28.49
CA VAL A 212 -5.26 -6.04 -29.38
C VAL A 212 -3.80 -5.63 -29.22
N GLU A 213 -3.54 -4.34 -29.07
CA GLU A 213 -2.21 -3.78 -28.92
C GLU A 213 -2.14 -2.93 -27.65
N TRP A 214 -0.98 -2.97 -26.98
CA TRP A 214 -0.71 -2.11 -25.85
C TRP A 214 0.00 -0.85 -26.33
N GLY A 215 -0.65 0.30 -26.17
CA GLY A 215 -0.13 1.56 -26.66
C GLY A 215 -0.73 2.74 -25.92
N GLU A 216 -0.35 3.93 -26.38
CA GLU A 216 -0.95 5.16 -25.88
C GLU A 216 -2.34 5.38 -26.49
N PRO A 217 -3.29 5.89 -25.70
CA PRO A 217 -3.12 6.46 -24.35
C PRO A 217 -3.39 5.49 -23.18
N GLN A 218 -3.78 4.24 -23.45
CA GLN A 218 -4.15 3.29 -22.40
C GLN A 218 -2.99 3.05 -21.43
N LYS A 219 -1.78 2.92 -21.95
CA LYS A 219 -0.58 2.76 -21.12
C LYS A 219 -0.42 3.88 -20.09
N LEU A 220 -0.49 5.14 -20.51
CA LEU A 220 -0.42 6.31 -19.61
C LEU A 220 -1.47 6.25 -18.50
N TYR A 221 -2.71 5.89 -18.82
CA TYR A 221 -3.79 5.80 -17.83
C TYR A 221 -3.55 4.72 -16.80
N PHE A 222 -3.06 3.56 -17.24
CA PHE A 222 -2.69 2.46 -16.36
C PHE A 222 -1.55 2.80 -15.43
N GLU A 223 -0.52 3.47 -15.95
CA GLU A 223 0.59 3.96 -15.13
C GLU A 223 0.11 4.97 -14.08
N ALA A 224 -0.80 5.86 -14.45
CA ALA A 224 -1.39 6.83 -13.52
C ALA A 224 -2.22 6.16 -12.39
N LEU A 225 -3.01 5.14 -12.72
CA LEU A 225 -3.75 4.34 -11.73
C LEU A 225 -2.83 3.47 -10.87
N GLY A 226 -1.73 2.96 -11.44
CA GLY A 226 -0.83 1.98 -10.82
C GLY A 226 -0.38 2.36 -9.41
N TYR A 227 -0.25 3.66 -9.13
CA TYR A 227 0.22 4.21 -7.87
C TYR A 227 -0.81 4.29 -6.74
N ILE A 228 -2.11 4.31 -7.05
CA ILE A 228 -3.15 4.66 -6.05
C ILE A 228 -4.40 3.76 -6.12
N TYR A 229 -4.64 3.11 -7.24
CA TYR A 229 -5.85 2.33 -7.48
C TYR A 229 -5.71 0.90 -6.96
N THR A 230 -6.69 0.43 -6.19
CA THR A 230 -6.71 -0.94 -5.64
C THR A 230 -7.91 -1.76 -6.12
N GLY A 231 -8.72 -1.22 -7.03
CA GLY A 231 -9.93 -1.87 -7.53
C GLY A 231 -9.65 -2.90 -8.64
N ILE A 232 -10.70 -3.20 -9.40
CA ILE A 232 -10.69 -4.19 -10.48
C ILE A 232 -10.34 -3.50 -11.80
N TYR A 233 -9.43 -4.08 -12.57
CA TYR A 233 -9.17 -3.69 -13.97
C TYR A 233 -10.14 -4.46 -14.86
N ASN A 234 -11.37 -3.97 -14.96
CA ASN A 234 -12.45 -4.65 -15.65
C ASN A 234 -12.45 -4.33 -17.15
N ILE A 235 -12.33 -5.36 -17.99
CA ILE A 235 -12.42 -5.23 -19.44
C ILE A 235 -13.90 -5.18 -19.84
N GLU A 236 -14.31 -4.19 -20.63
CA GLU A 236 -15.70 -4.08 -21.10
C GLU A 236 -15.79 -4.00 -22.62
N LEU A 237 -16.21 -5.11 -23.25
CA LEU A 237 -16.33 -5.21 -24.71
C LEU A 237 -17.79 -5.31 -25.16
N ASP A 238 -18.04 -4.96 -26.42
CA ASP A 238 -19.32 -5.15 -27.10
C ASP A 238 -19.10 -6.03 -28.35
N PRO A 239 -19.30 -7.37 -28.24
CA PRO A 239 -19.04 -8.30 -29.33
C PRO A 239 -19.66 -7.94 -30.67
N LYS A 240 -20.80 -7.24 -30.68
CA LYS A 240 -21.44 -6.80 -31.92
C LYS A 240 -20.59 -5.83 -32.73
N ARG A 241 -19.71 -5.07 -32.07
CA ARG A 241 -18.88 -4.03 -32.71
C ARG A 241 -17.67 -4.60 -33.45
N PHE A 242 -17.23 -5.80 -33.08
CA PHE A 242 -16.01 -6.40 -33.62
C PHE A 242 -16.20 -7.81 -34.19
N ALA A 243 -17.46 -8.25 -34.32
CA ALA A 243 -17.83 -9.57 -34.85
C ALA A 243 -17.33 -9.84 -36.27
N HIS A 244 -16.96 -8.80 -37.03
CA HIS A 244 -16.35 -8.92 -38.36
C HIS A 244 -14.87 -9.34 -38.34
N ARG A 245 -14.20 -9.21 -37.18
CA ARG A 245 -12.77 -9.50 -37.02
C ARG A 245 -12.49 -10.64 -36.05
N TRP A 246 -13.29 -10.75 -34.99
CA TRP A 246 -13.11 -11.75 -33.94
C TRP A 246 -14.45 -12.27 -33.46
N THR A 247 -14.46 -13.53 -33.03
CA THR A 247 -15.51 -14.03 -32.15
C THR A 247 -15.49 -13.28 -30.80
N ALA A 248 -16.60 -13.32 -30.06
CA ALA A 248 -16.66 -12.71 -28.73
C ALA A 248 -15.58 -13.31 -27.79
N THR A 249 -15.45 -14.64 -27.79
CA THR A 249 -14.44 -15.37 -27.02
C THR A 249 -13.02 -14.92 -27.37
N GLU A 250 -12.65 -14.86 -28.65
CA GLU A 250 -11.33 -14.39 -29.07
C GLU A 250 -11.06 -12.95 -28.60
N GLY A 251 -12.04 -12.06 -28.75
CA GLY A 251 -11.91 -10.67 -28.28
C GLY A 251 -11.68 -10.57 -26.77
N TYR A 252 -12.40 -11.37 -25.98
CA TYR A 252 -12.22 -11.43 -24.53
C TYR A 252 -10.84 -11.96 -24.13
N LEU A 253 -10.42 -13.10 -24.68
CA LEU A 253 -9.15 -13.74 -24.32
C LEU A 253 -7.96 -12.90 -24.74
N LEU A 254 -8.00 -12.34 -25.96
CA LEU A 254 -6.96 -11.43 -26.44
C LEU A 254 -6.81 -10.22 -25.52
N SER A 255 -7.93 -9.61 -25.10
CA SER A 255 -7.88 -8.45 -24.20
C SER A 255 -7.34 -8.82 -22.82
N ALA A 256 -7.72 -9.98 -22.30
CA ALA A 256 -7.23 -10.47 -21.01
C ALA A 256 -5.72 -10.75 -21.06
N ASP A 257 -5.23 -11.38 -22.12
CA ASP A 257 -3.80 -11.65 -22.32
C ASP A 257 -2.98 -10.37 -22.51
N THR A 258 -3.45 -9.45 -23.35
CA THR A 258 -2.81 -8.14 -23.53
C THR A 258 -2.71 -7.40 -22.22
N LEU A 259 -3.81 -7.36 -21.46
CA LEU A 259 -3.83 -6.70 -20.15
C LEU A 259 -2.90 -7.38 -19.16
N LYS A 260 -2.91 -8.72 -19.10
CA LYS A 260 -2.04 -9.50 -18.21
C LYS A 260 -0.55 -9.34 -18.54
N ALA A 261 -0.19 -9.31 -19.83
CA ALA A 261 1.19 -9.16 -20.29
C ALA A 261 1.75 -7.75 -20.06
N ASN A 262 0.89 -6.74 -20.13
CA ASN A 262 1.28 -5.33 -19.99
C ASN A 262 0.90 -4.72 -18.64
N TYR A 263 0.37 -5.56 -17.75
CA TYR A 263 0.10 -5.21 -16.38
C TYR A 263 1.39 -4.66 -15.77
N PRO A 264 1.42 -3.41 -15.28
CA PRO A 264 2.68 -2.75 -15.00
C PRO A 264 3.47 -3.56 -13.96
N VAL A 265 4.69 -3.97 -14.33
CA VAL A 265 5.65 -4.68 -13.46
C VAL A 265 5.81 -3.97 -12.10
N ARG A 266 5.65 -2.64 -12.08
CA ARG A 266 5.61 -1.82 -10.86
C ARG A 266 4.40 -2.11 -9.96
N ALA A 267 3.21 -2.32 -10.51
CA ALA A 267 2.01 -2.63 -9.72
C ALA A 267 2.09 -4.03 -9.06
N LEU A 268 2.61 -5.04 -9.78
CA LEU A 268 2.88 -6.36 -9.19
C LEU A 268 3.90 -6.26 -8.04
N ARG A 269 5.01 -5.56 -8.28
CA ARG A 269 6.04 -5.32 -7.25
C ARG A 269 5.46 -4.61 -6.02
N HIS A 270 4.57 -3.63 -6.22
CA HIS A 270 3.93 -2.92 -5.11
C HIS A 270 2.92 -3.79 -4.34
N ASP A 271 2.17 -4.68 -5.00
CA ASP A 271 1.26 -5.59 -4.31
C ASP A 271 2.00 -6.68 -3.53
N GLU A 272 3.13 -7.16 -4.05
CA GLU A 272 4.03 -8.06 -3.35
C GLU A 272 4.67 -7.36 -2.15
N GLU A 273 5.20 -6.15 -2.33
CA GLU A 273 5.71 -5.30 -1.26
C GLU A 273 4.63 -5.01 -0.20
N ARG A 274 3.37 -4.80 -0.61
CA ARG A 274 2.22 -4.60 0.29
C ARG A 274 1.93 -5.84 1.12
N LEU A 275 1.78 -7.00 0.48
CA LEU A 275 1.44 -8.24 1.18
C LEU A 275 2.55 -8.66 2.13
N LEU A 276 3.81 -8.54 1.67
CA LEU A 276 4.98 -8.76 2.51
C LEU A 276 4.97 -7.81 3.69
N PHE A 277 4.72 -6.51 3.45
CA PHE A 277 4.64 -5.54 4.53
C PHE A 277 3.53 -5.85 5.53
N ASP A 278 2.28 -6.05 5.10
CA ASP A 278 1.15 -6.31 6.01
C ASP A 278 1.43 -7.55 6.88
N GLY A 279 1.95 -8.61 6.27
CA GLY A 279 2.40 -9.79 7.00
C GLY A 279 3.54 -9.49 7.98
N CYS A 280 4.55 -8.73 7.56
CA CYS A 280 5.66 -8.32 8.43
C CYS A 280 5.19 -7.44 9.59
N PHE A 281 4.36 -6.45 9.31
CA PHE A 281 3.82 -5.51 10.29
C PHE A 281 2.99 -6.24 11.33
N ARG A 282 2.02 -7.06 10.92
CA ARG A 282 1.22 -7.84 11.87
C ARG A 282 2.07 -8.73 12.78
N ARG A 283 3.12 -9.36 12.23
CA ARG A 283 4.10 -10.11 13.04
C ARG A 283 4.89 -9.19 13.98
N SER A 284 5.34 -8.02 13.52
CA SER A 284 6.03 -7.05 14.36
C SER A 284 5.18 -6.63 15.56
N LEU A 285 3.86 -6.50 15.40
CA LEU A 285 2.95 -6.15 16.49
C LEU A 285 2.85 -7.23 17.58
N ASP A 286 3.21 -8.48 17.29
CA ASP A 286 3.26 -9.52 18.32
C ASP A 286 4.33 -9.24 19.39
N VAL A 287 5.35 -8.41 19.10
CA VAL A 287 6.30 -7.89 20.10
C VAL A 287 5.57 -7.07 21.15
N LEU A 288 4.66 -6.19 20.74
CA LEU A 288 3.91 -5.33 21.65
C LEU A 288 3.00 -6.18 22.57
N ARG A 289 2.57 -7.35 22.12
CA ARG A 289 1.77 -8.28 22.95
C ARG A 289 2.58 -9.00 24.03
N LYS A 290 3.91 -8.98 23.99
CA LYS A 290 4.76 -9.63 25.00
C LYS A 290 4.77 -8.83 26.30
N LYS A 291 4.32 -9.45 27.40
CA LYS A 291 4.22 -8.81 28.73
C LYS A 291 5.37 -9.13 29.69
N ARG A 292 6.27 -10.04 29.33
CA ARG A 292 7.44 -10.46 30.11
C ARG A 292 8.60 -10.70 29.16
N GLY A 293 9.85 -10.53 29.62
CA GLY A 293 11.04 -10.70 28.79
C GLY A 293 11.33 -9.48 27.92
N CYS A 294 12.40 -9.57 27.12
CA CYS A 294 12.84 -8.50 26.24
C CYS A 294 12.78 -8.96 24.78
N TYR A 295 11.95 -8.29 23.98
CA TYR A 295 11.76 -8.63 22.57
C TYR A 295 11.89 -7.39 21.71
N GLY A 296 12.31 -7.59 20.47
CA GLY A 296 12.21 -6.54 19.46
C GLY A 296 11.94 -7.09 18.06
N THR A 297 11.69 -6.19 17.14
CA THR A 297 11.47 -6.48 15.72
C THR A 297 11.91 -5.29 14.86
N LEU A 298 12.32 -5.60 13.64
CA LEU A 298 12.56 -4.59 12.60
C LEU A 298 11.29 -4.46 11.76
N LEU A 299 10.62 -3.32 11.81
CA LEU A 299 9.40 -3.07 11.04
C LEU A 299 9.71 -2.59 9.61
N ALA A 300 10.71 -1.72 9.50
CA ALA A 300 11.21 -1.14 8.26
C ALA A 300 12.72 -0.88 8.44
N PRO A 301 13.48 -0.46 7.40
CA PRO A 301 14.95 -0.40 7.45
C PRO A 301 15.55 0.25 8.72
N SER A 302 14.92 1.32 9.21
CA SER A 302 15.31 2.14 10.37
C SER A 302 14.27 2.09 11.51
N SER A 303 13.21 1.31 11.38
CA SER A 303 12.05 1.37 12.28
C SER A 303 11.99 0.16 13.18
N TYR A 304 12.01 0.39 14.48
CA TYR A 304 12.08 -0.66 15.49
C TYR A 304 10.91 -0.61 16.44
N LEU A 305 10.41 -1.79 16.83
CA LEU A 305 9.48 -1.94 17.96
C LEU A 305 10.11 -2.85 19.00
N PHE A 306 9.95 -2.51 20.27
CA PHE A 306 10.47 -3.25 21.40
C PHE A 306 9.42 -3.43 22.49
N SER A 307 9.55 -4.52 23.23
CA SER A 307 8.90 -4.71 24.52
C SER A 307 9.96 -5.12 25.54
N THR A 308 10.15 -4.29 26.56
CA THR A 308 11.09 -4.52 27.66
C THR A 308 10.28 -4.76 28.93
N ASN A 309 10.10 -6.04 29.28
CA ASN A 309 9.27 -6.48 30.40
C ASN A 309 7.85 -5.89 30.38
N GLY A 310 7.26 -5.83 29.18
CA GLY A 310 5.90 -5.31 28.98
C GLY A 310 5.82 -3.81 28.73
N TYR A 311 6.92 -3.06 28.90
CA TYR A 311 7.01 -1.66 28.49
C TYR A 311 7.31 -1.56 27.01
N GLN A 312 6.38 -0.98 26.25
CA GLN A 312 6.38 -0.94 24.80
C GLN A 312 7.00 0.36 24.32
N TRP A 313 8.02 0.28 23.49
CA TRP A 313 8.65 1.46 22.93
C TRP A 313 9.11 1.23 21.50
N ALA A 314 9.29 2.32 20.78
CA ALA A 314 9.62 2.30 19.38
C ALA A 314 10.69 3.34 19.06
N MET A 315 11.37 3.15 17.93
CA MET A 315 12.35 4.11 17.43
C MET A 315 12.13 4.33 15.94
N ASP A 316 12.11 5.60 15.53
CA ASP A 316 12.14 6.03 14.13
C ASP A 316 11.09 5.32 13.24
N VAL A 317 9.85 5.18 13.73
CA VAL A 317 8.83 4.43 12.99
C VAL A 317 8.40 5.19 11.74
N SER A 318 8.72 4.60 10.59
CA SER A 318 8.44 5.13 9.27
C SER A 318 7.66 4.12 8.43
N PHE A 319 6.54 4.59 7.90
CA PHE A 319 5.74 3.88 6.91
C PHE A 319 5.96 4.45 5.51
N HIS A 320 7.13 5.04 5.24
CA HIS A 320 7.39 5.74 3.97
C HIS A 320 7.18 4.86 2.73
N ARG A 321 7.50 3.55 2.83
CA ARG A 321 7.24 2.54 1.79
C ARG A 321 5.74 2.26 1.56
N LEU A 322 4.88 2.71 2.47
CA LEU A 322 3.43 2.52 2.47
C LEU A 322 2.65 3.77 2.16
N ARG A 323 3.32 4.86 1.76
CA ARG A 323 2.66 6.13 1.44
C ARG A 323 1.55 6.03 0.37
N TYR A 324 1.48 4.89 -0.31
CA TYR A 324 0.49 4.54 -1.33
C TYR A 324 -0.76 3.85 -0.79
N PHE A 325 -0.84 3.50 0.50
CA PHE A 325 -2.03 2.89 1.09
C PHE A 325 -2.88 3.95 1.81
N ALA A 326 -4.16 4.06 1.42
CA ALA A 326 -5.09 5.05 1.96
C ALA A 326 -5.35 4.85 3.47
N GLU A 327 -5.27 3.61 3.96
CA GLU A 327 -5.58 3.23 5.35
C GLU A 327 -4.40 3.37 6.33
N THR A 328 -3.20 3.76 5.85
CA THR A 328 -2.01 3.83 6.71
C THR A 328 -2.24 4.66 7.99
N PRO A 329 -2.85 5.86 7.96
CA PRO A 329 -3.02 6.65 9.18
C PRO A 329 -3.89 5.98 10.26
N SER A 330 -4.98 5.31 9.88
CA SER A 330 -5.84 4.61 10.84
C SER A 330 -5.13 3.40 11.44
N MET A 331 -4.42 2.63 10.62
CA MET A 331 -3.60 1.50 11.09
C MET A 331 -2.50 1.95 12.06
N VAL A 332 -1.78 3.04 11.74
CA VAL A 332 -0.75 3.58 12.64
C VAL A 332 -1.35 3.86 14.02
N ARG A 333 -2.49 4.55 14.07
CA ARG A 333 -3.14 4.87 15.34
C ARG A 333 -3.65 3.64 16.07
N GLU A 334 -4.31 2.72 15.37
CA GLU A 334 -4.86 1.49 15.96
C GLU A 334 -3.77 0.65 16.65
N TYR A 335 -2.61 0.52 16.00
CA TYR A 335 -1.60 -0.43 16.44
C TYR A 335 -0.47 0.18 17.27
N LEU A 336 -0.17 1.47 17.06
CA LEU A 336 0.91 2.16 17.75
C LEU A 336 0.39 3.24 18.72
N GLY A 337 -0.93 3.43 18.81
CA GLY A 337 -1.52 4.42 19.72
C GLY A 337 -1.28 4.13 21.20
N ASP A 338 -1.08 2.86 21.53
CA ASP A 338 -0.93 2.36 22.91
C ASP A 338 0.52 2.10 23.32
N ILE A 339 1.51 2.39 22.47
CA ILE A 339 2.92 2.25 22.87
C ILE A 339 3.28 3.34 23.89
N ASP A 340 4.19 3.04 24.81
CA ASP A 340 4.52 3.94 25.91
C ASP A 340 5.46 5.09 25.49
N CYS A 341 6.39 4.81 24.57
CA CYS A 341 7.44 5.76 24.18
C CYS A 341 7.90 5.62 22.72
N MET A 342 8.20 6.75 22.07
CA MET A 342 8.85 6.84 20.75
C MET A 342 10.14 7.64 20.84
N LEU A 343 11.24 7.08 20.33
CA LEU A 343 12.54 7.74 20.23
C LEU A 343 12.75 8.20 18.79
N LEU A 344 13.16 9.46 18.61
CA LEU A 344 13.51 10.01 17.30
C LEU A 344 15.00 10.30 17.20
N THR A 345 15.63 10.03 16.06
CA THR A 345 17.09 10.21 15.91
C THR A 345 17.45 11.43 15.08
N HIS A 346 16.82 11.62 13.92
CA HIS A 346 17.09 12.72 13.00
C HIS A 346 15.99 12.95 11.95
N ALA A 347 16.17 13.99 11.11
CA ALA A 347 15.10 14.56 10.28
C ALA A 347 14.81 13.86 8.94
N HIS A 348 15.57 12.82 8.57
CA HIS A 348 15.39 12.11 7.29
C HIS A 348 14.03 11.39 7.23
N GLY A 349 13.46 11.22 6.04
CA GLY A 349 12.08 10.73 5.88
C GLY A 349 11.84 9.29 6.30
N ASP A 350 12.89 8.47 6.30
CA ASP A 350 12.93 7.11 6.84
C ASP A 350 13.07 7.06 8.36
N HIS A 351 13.37 8.18 9.03
CA HIS A 351 13.49 8.28 10.49
C HIS A 351 12.40 9.16 11.14
N LEU A 352 11.97 10.20 10.43
CA LEU A 352 10.92 11.14 10.81
C LEU A 352 9.84 11.24 9.73
N GLU A 353 8.96 10.25 9.72
CA GLU A 353 7.85 10.16 8.76
C GLU A 353 6.68 11.03 9.25
N LYS A 354 6.38 12.10 8.50
CA LYS A 354 5.42 13.14 8.91
C LYS A 354 4.00 12.60 9.11
N ARG A 355 3.59 11.56 8.39
CA ARG A 355 2.23 10.98 8.48
C ARG A 355 2.09 10.15 9.74
N THR A 356 3.10 9.35 10.10
CA THR A 356 3.18 8.61 11.36
C THR A 356 3.05 9.57 12.53
N VAL A 357 3.86 10.64 12.54
CA VAL A 357 3.84 11.64 13.63
C VAL A 357 2.46 12.28 13.75
N ARG A 358 1.86 12.73 12.64
CA ARG A 358 0.50 13.31 12.66
C ARG A 358 -0.57 12.32 13.12
N ALA A 359 -0.47 11.04 12.73
CA ALA A 359 -1.42 10.02 13.13
C ALA A 359 -1.39 9.78 14.65
N LEU A 360 -0.21 9.89 15.26
CA LEU A 360 0.04 9.67 16.69
C LEU A 360 0.05 10.96 17.53
N ALA A 361 0.04 12.13 16.92
CA ALA A 361 0.16 13.43 17.60
C ALA A 361 -0.87 13.67 18.72
N ASN A 362 -2.06 13.07 18.58
CA ASN A 362 -3.17 13.22 19.54
C ASN A 362 -3.29 12.04 20.54
N THR A 363 -2.29 11.16 20.64
CA THR A 363 -2.27 10.07 21.63
C THR A 363 -1.56 10.52 22.91
N GLU A 364 -1.44 9.64 23.90
CA GLU A 364 -0.66 9.85 25.13
C GLU A 364 0.78 9.32 25.04
N LEU A 365 1.19 8.93 23.83
CA LEU A 365 2.55 8.50 23.52
C LEU A 365 3.57 9.56 23.95
N LYS A 366 4.56 9.14 24.74
CA LYS A 366 5.70 9.99 25.09
C LYS A 366 6.72 10.00 23.97
N TRP A 367 7.25 11.17 23.64
CA TRP A 367 8.21 11.38 22.57
C TRP A 367 9.54 11.83 23.16
N VAL A 368 10.60 11.06 22.93
CA VAL A 368 11.98 11.49 23.18
C VAL A 368 12.50 12.11 21.88
N VAL A 369 12.69 13.43 21.89
CA VAL A 369 12.92 14.23 20.67
C VAL A 369 14.23 15.01 20.82
N PRO A 370 15.19 14.85 19.92
CA PRO A 370 16.37 15.70 19.88
C PRO A 370 15.98 17.16 19.71
N ASP A 371 16.67 18.08 20.39
CA ASP A 371 16.33 19.51 20.40
C ASP A 371 16.18 20.13 18.99
N PHE A 372 17.03 19.74 18.05
CA PHE A 372 16.94 20.17 16.66
C PHE A 372 15.72 19.63 15.87
N LEU A 373 14.93 18.72 16.44
CA LEU A 373 13.66 18.22 15.87
C LEU A 373 12.42 18.75 16.59
N THR A 374 12.55 19.34 17.78
CA THR A 374 11.40 19.72 18.62
C THR A 374 10.40 20.59 17.88
N GLU A 375 10.86 21.67 17.24
CA GLU A 375 10.00 22.60 16.48
C GLU A 375 9.23 21.85 15.38
N LYS A 376 9.92 21.02 14.61
CA LYS A 376 9.31 20.23 13.53
C LYS A 376 8.26 19.24 14.06
N VAL A 377 8.47 18.65 15.23
CA VAL A 377 7.52 17.71 15.85
C VAL A 377 6.29 18.44 16.39
N LEU A 378 6.46 19.64 16.95
CA LEU A 378 5.37 20.54 17.36
C LEU A 378 4.52 20.98 16.16
N GLU A 379 5.14 21.36 15.05
CA GLU A 379 4.45 21.70 13.79
C GLU A 379 3.62 20.53 13.22
N LEU A 380 4.02 19.30 13.52
CA LEU A 380 3.29 18.09 13.13
C LEU A 380 2.13 17.77 14.09
N GLY A 381 1.92 18.58 15.13
CA GLY A 381 0.77 18.56 16.02
C GLY A 381 0.98 17.80 17.32
N VAL A 382 2.19 17.29 17.60
CA VAL A 382 2.47 16.61 18.87
C VAL A 382 2.36 17.62 20.02
N ARG A 383 1.62 17.25 21.06
CA ARG A 383 1.35 18.16 22.19
C ARG A 383 2.61 18.31 23.07
N PRO A 384 3.03 19.54 23.44
CA PRO A 384 4.28 19.78 24.16
C PRO A 384 4.47 18.94 25.43
N GLN A 385 3.40 18.69 26.19
CA GLN A 385 3.46 17.94 27.45
C GLN A 385 3.86 16.46 27.31
N TYR A 386 3.86 15.91 26.09
CA TYR A 386 4.34 14.54 25.83
C TYR A 386 5.74 14.53 25.21
N ILE A 387 6.36 15.68 25.00
CA ILE A 387 7.71 15.78 24.43
C ILE A 387 8.72 15.88 25.57
N THR A 388 9.71 14.99 25.55
CA THR A 388 10.96 15.11 26.31
C THR A 388 12.05 15.50 25.32
N GLU A 389 12.40 16.78 25.31
CA GLU A 389 13.51 17.30 24.52
C GLU A 389 14.84 16.79 25.09
N VAL A 390 15.77 16.37 24.22
CA VAL A 390 17.09 15.86 24.62
C VAL A 390 18.23 16.37 23.75
N ARG A 391 19.45 16.34 24.31
CA ARG A 391 20.73 16.68 23.66
C ARG A 391 21.73 15.55 23.87
N ALA A 392 22.75 15.48 23.01
CA ALA A 392 23.85 14.54 23.19
C ALA A 392 24.54 14.77 24.55
N GLY A 393 24.72 13.68 25.31
CA GLY A 393 25.22 13.71 26.69
C GLY A 393 24.12 13.64 27.75
N ASP A 394 22.86 13.88 27.40
CA ASP A 394 21.75 13.76 28.35
C ASP A 394 21.50 12.31 28.76
N GLU A 395 21.07 12.14 30.00
CA GLU A 395 20.55 10.88 30.53
C GLU A 395 19.14 11.11 31.07
N ILE A 396 18.17 10.37 30.55
CA ILE A 396 16.77 10.47 30.95
C ILE A 396 16.22 9.12 31.37
N LYS A 397 15.19 9.15 32.21
CA LYS A 397 14.43 7.97 32.60
C LYS A 397 13.05 8.00 31.96
N MET A 398 12.68 6.91 31.29
CA MET A 398 11.38 6.77 30.63
C MET A 398 10.76 5.42 30.99
N GLY A 399 9.85 5.43 31.97
CA GLY A 399 9.34 4.21 32.57
C GLY A 399 10.48 3.37 33.19
N PRO A 400 10.65 2.10 32.81
CA PRO A 400 11.76 1.26 33.27
C PRO A 400 13.08 1.51 32.51
N LEU A 401 13.07 2.32 31.44
CA LEU A 401 14.24 2.56 30.60
C LEU A 401 15.08 3.70 31.16
N ASN A 402 16.39 3.49 31.23
CA ASN A 402 17.37 4.58 31.31
C ASN A 402 17.97 4.77 29.91
N ILE A 403 17.83 5.97 29.37
CA ILE A 403 18.21 6.32 28.01
C ILE A 403 19.33 7.36 28.09
N ARG A 404 20.52 6.99 27.62
CA ARG A 404 21.63 7.93 27.41
C ARG A 404 21.69 8.33 25.95
N VAL A 405 21.73 9.64 25.70
CA VAL A 405 21.76 10.21 24.36
C VAL A 405 23.20 10.36 23.91
N LEU A 406 23.54 9.72 22.80
CA LEU A 406 24.89 9.68 22.25
C LEU A 406 25.03 10.72 21.14
N LYS A 407 26.24 11.23 20.97
CA LYS A 407 26.55 12.11 19.85
C LYS A 407 26.50 11.31 18.54
N GLY A 408 25.70 11.77 17.58
CA GLY A 408 25.62 11.14 16.28
C GLY A 408 26.75 11.56 15.33
N ALA A 409 27.06 10.69 14.37
CA ALA A 409 28.18 10.84 13.42
C ALA A 409 27.72 10.80 11.95
N HIS A 410 26.56 11.41 11.63
CA HIS A 410 25.95 11.44 10.29
C HIS A 410 26.53 12.49 9.34
N LYS A 411 27.68 13.08 9.70
CA LYS A 411 28.40 14.03 8.85
C LYS A 411 29.89 13.68 8.90
N ARG A 412 30.48 13.35 7.75
CA ARG A 412 31.93 13.22 7.64
C ARG A 412 32.57 14.59 7.82
N SER A 413 33.68 14.65 8.55
CA SER A 413 34.46 15.88 8.75
C SER A 413 34.85 16.57 7.43
N THR A 414 34.98 15.81 6.34
CA THR A 414 35.32 16.27 4.99
C THR A 414 34.12 16.70 4.13
N GLU A 415 32.88 16.41 4.56
CA GLU A 415 31.67 16.66 3.77
C GLU A 415 30.92 17.92 4.25
N LYS A 416 30.47 18.75 3.30
CA LYS A 416 29.57 19.88 3.58
C LYS A 416 28.13 19.44 3.90
N VAL A 417 27.80 18.17 3.63
CA VAL A 417 26.44 17.62 3.68
C VAL A 417 26.33 16.66 4.87
N GLY A 418 25.25 16.79 5.64
CA GLY A 418 24.95 15.95 6.79
C GLY A 418 23.80 16.55 7.59
N THR A 419 23.03 15.70 8.27
CA THR A 419 21.87 16.12 9.08
C THR A 419 22.24 15.94 10.56
N PRO A 420 21.95 16.92 11.45
CA PRO A 420 22.09 16.72 12.89
C PRO A 420 21.40 15.43 13.33
N CYS A 421 22.08 14.63 14.14
CA CYS A 421 21.56 13.35 14.62
C CYS A 421 22.10 13.02 16.01
N VAL A 422 21.40 12.12 16.69
CA VAL A 422 21.84 11.48 17.94
C VAL A 422 21.73 9.97 17.81
N GLY A 423 22.48 9.27 18.66
CA GLY A 423 22.28 7.85 18.95
C GLY A 423 21.73 7.64 20.35
N TYR A 424 21.43 6.40 20.70
CA TYR A 424 20.89 6.04 22.01
C TYR A 424 21.57 4.80 22.59
N LEU A 425 21.91 4.85 23.88
CA LEU A 425 22.14 3.66 24.70
C LEU A 425 20.94 3.49 25.64
N VAL A 426 20.22 2.39 25.51
CA VAL A 426 19.05 2.06 26.31
C VAL A 426 19.39 0.92 27.25
N THR A 427 19.12 1.10 28.53
CA THR A 427 19.29 0.07 29.56
C THR A 427 18.04 -0.03 30.42
N ALA A 428 17.82 -1.20 31.02
CA ALA A 428 16.79 -1.38 32.03
C ALA A 428 17.23 -2.47 33.00
N GLU A 429 16.63 -2.48 34.19
CA GLU A 429 16.91 -3.52 35.19
C GLU A 429 16.48 -4.89 34.67
N ASN A 430 17.33 -5.92 34.86
CA ASN A 430 17.09 -7.29 34.40
C ASN A 430 16.78 -7.40 32.90
N ALA A 431 17.35 -6.49 32.10
CA ALA A 431 17.22 -6.45 30.65
C ALA A 431 18.61 -6.23 30.03
N PRO A 432 18.83 -6.69 28.79
CA PRO A 432 20.06 -6.39 28.09
C PRO A 432 20.16 -4.89 27.77
N SER A 433 21.39 -4.37 27.69
CA SER A 433 21.64 -3.03 27.16
C SER A 433 21.62 -3.03 25.62
N LEU A 434 20.95 -2.05 25.02
CA LEU A 434 20.81 -1.90 23.57
C LEU A 434 21.44 -0.58 23.12
N ILE A 435 22.30 -0.60 22.11
CA ILE A 435 22.92 0.61 21.56
C ILE A 435 22.57 0.83 20.09
N PHE A 436 22.18 2.06 19.77
CA PHE A 436 21.74 2.52 18.46
C PHE A 436 22.59 3.72 18.04
N PRO A 437 23.73 3.50 17.37
CA PRO A 437 24.49 4.60 16.75
C PRO A 437 23.72 5.28 15.60
N CYS A 438 22.68 4.61 15.06
CA CYS A 438 21.82 5.09 13.98
C CYS A 438 22.63 5.31 12.68
N ASP A 439 22.26 6.30 11.87
CA ASP A 439 22.99 6.61 10.65
C ASP A 439 24.37 7.21 11.00
N VAL A 440 25.42 6.47 10.67
CA VAL A 440 26.81 6.88 10.84
C VAL A 440 27.47 6.98 9.47
N ARG A 441 28.15 8.11 9.23
CA ARG A 441 28.98 8.32 8.05
C ARG A 441 30.46 8.42 8.39
N ASP A 442 30.80 8.83 9.62
CA ASP A 442 32.17 8.99 10.08
C ASP A 442 32.51 7.97 11.17
N TYR A 443 33.14 6.86 10.79
CA TYR A 443 33.51 5.77 11.68
C TYR A 443 34.70 6.10 12.59
N SER A 444 35.42 7.19 12.33
CA SER A 444 36.51 7.65 13.18
C SER A 444 36.02 8.35 14.46
N LEU A 445 34.78 8.86 14.44
CA LEU A 445 34.16 9.54 15.56
C LEU A 445 33.59 8.50 16.54
N THR A 446 34.43 8.06 17.48
CA THR A 446 34.00 7.23 18.61
C THR A 446 33.71 8.09 19.85
N ASP A 447 32.58 7.84 20.49
CA ASP A 447 32.24 8.30 21.85
C ASP A 447 32.68 7.30 22.94
N GLY A 448 33.59 6.38 22.58
CA GLY A 448 34.21 5.41 23.48
C GLY A 448 33.69 3.98 23.30
N GLU A 449 34.24 3.06 24.11
CA GLU A 449 33.72 1.70 24.24
C GLU A 449 32.49 1.68 25.16
N HIS A 450 31.40 1.06 24.72
CA HIS A 450 30.19 0.93 25.55
C HIS A 450 29.93 -0.49 26.05
N ASN A 451 30.47 -1.51 25.36
CA ASN A 451 30.30 -2.93 25.70
C ASN A 451 28.83 -3.35 25.89
N ALA A 452 27.93 -2.84 25.05
CA ALA A 452 26.52 -3.17 25.11
C ALA A 452 26.28 -4.66 24.75
N ASP A 453 25.24 -5.27 25.30
CA ASP A 453 24.81 -6.62 24.91
C ASP A 453 24.43 -6.72 23.43
N TYR A 454 23.71 -5.73 22.89
CA TYR A 454 23.31 -5.68 21.49
C TYR A 454 23.56 -4.30 20.88
N ALA A 455 24.21 -4.26 19.73
CA ALA A 455 24.36 -3.06 18.91
C ALA A 455 23.58 -3.16 17.60
N PHE A 456 22.90 -2.08 17.20
CA PHE A 456 22.11 -2.00 15.96
C PHE A 456 22.76 -1.03 14.98
N GLY A 457 23.58 -1.55 14.07
CA GLY A 457 24.31 -0.77 13.09
C GLY A 457 23.49 -0.55 11.82
N HIS A 458 23.33 0.71 11.41
CA HIS A 458 22.74 1.05 10.12
C HIS A 458 23.80 0.92 9.03
N VAL A 459 23.62 0.00 8.10
CA VAL A 459 24.59 -0.24 7.03
C VAL A 459 24.59 0.94 6.06
N TRP A 460 25.62 1.77 6.16
CA TRP A 460 25.87 2.88 5.24
C TRP A 460 27.36 3.03 4.95
N LEU A 461 27.88 2.31 3.97
CA LEU A 461 29.33 2.39 3.70
C LEU A 461 29.69 3.65 2.92
N THR A 462 29.02 3.92 1.81
CA THR A 462 29.28 5.07 0.90
C THR A 462 28.00 5.53 0.19
N ASP A 463 28.13 6.35 -0.86
CA ASP A 463 27.05 6.61 -1.83
C ASP A 463 27.20 5.74 -3.11
N HIS A 464 28.10 4.75 -3.10
CA HIS A 464 28.47 3.89 -4.24
C HIS A 464 28.36 2.41 -3.85
N ALA A 465 27.13 1.89 -3.79
CA ALA A 465 26.89 0.51 -3.36
C ALA A 465 27.31 -0.54 -4.41
N LEU A 466 27.45 -0.15 -5.69
CA LEU A 466 27.83 -1.08 -6.76
C LEU A 466 29.33 -1.19 -7.02
N GLU A 467 30.16 -0.51 -6.22
CA GLU A 467 31.61 -0.40 -6.43
C GLU A 467 32.36 -1.01 -5.23
N PRO A 468 32.62 -2.35 -5.22
CA PRO A 468 33.30 -3.04 -4.12
C PRO A 468 34.62 -2.43 -3.69
N GLU A 469 35.38 -1.91 -4.64
CA GLU A 469 36.68 -1.27 -4.48
C GLU A 469 36.57 -0.02 -3.60
N ILE A 470 35.39 0.61 -3.61
CA ILE A 470 35.07 1.80 -2.82
C ILE A 470 34.51 1.41 -1.45
N TYR A 471 33.55 0.47 -1.36
CA TYR A 471 32.88 0.21 -0.10
C TYR A 471 33.60 -0.82 0.80
N MET A 472 34.43 -1.71 0.25
CA MET A 472 35.09 -2.75 1.05
C MET A 472 36.04 -2.18 2.11
N PRO A 473 36.90 -1.17 1.84
CA PRO A 473 37.72 -0.55 2.89
C PRO A 473 36.86 0.06 4.01
N VAL A 474 35.73 0.66 3.65
CA VAL A 474 34.81 1.29 4.61
C VAL A 474 34.04 0.24 5.43
N ALA A 475 33.84 -0.97 4.90
CA ALA A 475 33.25 -2.08 5.67
C ALA A 475 34.15 -2.51 6.84
N ASP A 476 35.47 -2.48 6.66
CA ASP A 476 36.42 -2.75 7.74
C ASP A 476 36.38 -1.65 8.83
N GLU A 477 36.29 -0.38 8.43
CA GLU A 477 36.13 0.75 9.36
C GLU A 477 34.79 0.67 10.13
N PHE A 478 33.70 0.34 9.43
CA PHE A 478 32.40 0.09 10.04
C PHE A 478 32.48 -1.04 11.08
N ALA A 479 33.18 -2.14 10.75
CA ALA A 479 33.35 -3.25 11.67
C ALA A 479 34.11 -2.84 12.95
N ASP A 480 35.19 -2.07 12.81
CA ASP A 480 35.94 -1.53 13.97
C ASP A 480 35.04 -0.65 14.82
N TYR A 481 34.30 0.25 14.19
CA TYR A 481 33.36 1.14 14.88
C TYR A 481 32.32 0.34 15.66
N MET A 482 31.67 -0.65 15.04
CA MET A 482 30.63 -1.44 15.70
C MET A 482 31.17 -2.32 16.83
N LEU A 483 32.41 -2.79 16.75
CA LEU A 483 33.06 -3.54 17.84
C LEU A 483 33.37 -2.67 19.07
N THR A 484 33.44 -1.34 18.93
CA THR A 484 33.44 -0.44 20.10
C THR A 484 32.08 -0.39 20.81
N LYS A 485 31.00 -0.74 20.10
CA LYS A 485 29.62 -0.68 20.60
C LYS A 485 29.22 -1.98 21.28
N SER A 486 29.47 -3.12 20.65
CA SER A 486 29.26 -4.45 21.23
C SER A 486 30.26 -5.46 20.68
N LYS A 487 30.85 -6.24 21.59
CA LYS A 487 31.64 -7.45 21.27
C LYS A 487 30.85 -8.74 21.50
N LYS A 488 29.55 -8.63 21.83
CA LYS A 488 28.67 -9.77 22.10
C LYS A 488 27.78 -10.05 20.90
N SER A 489 26.99 -9.06 20.48
CA SER A 489 26.09 -9.23 19.35
C SER A 489 25.81 -7.93 18.60
N ILE A 490 25.85 -8.02 17.27
CA ILE A 490 25.62 -6.90 16.36
C ILE A 490 24.50 -7.27 15.39
N PHE A 491 23.48 -6.42 15.32
CA PHE A 491 22.46 -6.44 14.28
C PHE A 491 22.84 -5.46 13.16
N LEU A 492 22.89 -5.94 11.92
CA LEU A 492 23.10 -5.12 10.73
C LEU A 492 21.74 -4.80 10.10
N THR A 493 21.42 -3.53 10.00
CA THR A 493 20.08 -3.01 9.66
C THR A 493 20.19 -1.89 8.62
N HIS A 494 19.14 -1.12 8.37
CA HIS A 494 19.10 -0.06 7.34
C HIS A 494 19.33 -0.56 5.90
N LEU A 495 19.06 -1.84 5.67
CA LEU A 495 19.12 -2.43 4.35
C LEU A 495 17.86 -2.12 3.56
N TYR A 496 18.00 -2.07 2.23
CA TYR A 496 16.89 -1.80 1.33
C TYR A 496 16.16 -0.48 1.68
N VAL A 497 16.87 0.61 1.97
CA VAL A 497 16.24 1.94 2.00
C VAL A 497 15.82 2.34 0.59
N ASP A 498 14.74 3.12 0.46
CA ASP A 498 14.19 3.58 -0.82
C ASP A 498 15.17 4.52 -1.54
N ARG A 499 16.09 3.92 -2.30
CA ARG A 499 17.16 4.56 -3.06
C ARG A 499 17.25 3.93 -4.45
N THR A 500 17.88 4.65 -5.36
CA THR A 500 18.33 4.10 -6.65
C THR A 500 19.24 2.89 -6.43
N ASP A 501 19.26 1.96 -7.38
CA ASP A 501 19.94 0.67 -7.20
C ASP A 501 21.45 0.83 -6.92
N ASP A 502 22.08 1.89 -7.44
CA ASP A 502 23.47 2.28 -7.20
C ASP A 502 23.77 2.76 -5.77
N LYS A 503 22.73 3.08 -4.99
CA LYS A 503 22.84 3.62 -3.63
C LYS A 503 22.21 2.72 -2.58
N ARG A 504 21.70 1.55 -2.97
CA ARG A 504 20.93 0.66 -2.12
C ARG A 504 21.83 -0.40 -1.49
N TRP A 505 21.91 -0.38 -0.16
CA TRP A 505 22.54 -1.44 0.62
C TRP A 505 21.63 -2.67 0.72
N THR A 506 22.22 -3.85 0.65
CA THR A 506 21.52 -5.15 0.56
C THR A 506 22.14 -6.17 1.52
N MET A 507 21.54 -7.37 1.58
CA MET A 507 22.09 -8.48 2.36
C MET A 507 23.53 -8.87 1.94
N GLU A 508 23.91 -8.65 0.68
CA GLU A 508 25.26 -8.96 0.20
C GLU A 508 26.30 -8.05 0.85
N HIS A 509 25.99 -6.77 0.97
CA HIS A 509 26.82 -5.80 1.67
C HIS A 509 26.93 -6.11 3.17
N ALA A 510 25.81 -6.52 3.79
CA ALA A 510 25.82 -6.94 5.20
C ALA A 510 26.72 -8.16 5.43
N ARG A 511 26.81 -9.10 4.47
CA ARG A 511 27.74 -10.24 4.55
C ARG A 511 29.21 -9.82 4.52
N VAL A 512 29.55 -8.79 3.75
CA VAL A 512 30.92 -8.24 3.74
C VAL A 512 31.29 -7.69 5.12
N ILE A 513 30.38 -6.95 5.75
CA ILE A 513 30.56 -6.43 7.11
C ILE A 513 30.64 -7.57 8.14
N GLU A 514 29.76 -8.57 8.03
CA GLU A 514 29.78 -9.76 8.89
C GLU A 514 31.12 -10.48 8.82
N GLU A 515 31.68 -10.65 7.62
CA GLU A 515 32.99 -11.25 7.43
C GLU A 515 34.11 -10.43 8.06
N ALA A 516 34.07 -9.09 7.89
CA ALA A 516 35.01 -8.17 8.51
C ALA A 516 34.97 -8.25 10.04
N ILE A 517 33.77 -8.25 10.64
CA ILE A 517 33.58 -8.41 12.09
C ILE A 517 34.10 -9.77 12.54
N ARG A 518 33.72 -10.86 11.86
CA ARG A 518 34.13 -12.23 12.22
C ARG A 518 35.65 -12.43 12.16
N LYS A 519 36.34 -11.76 11.24
CA LYS A 519 37.80 -11.79 11.15
C LYS A 519 38.46 -11.12 12.36
N LYS A 520 37.85 -10.06 12.89
CA LYS A 520 38.39 -9.24 13.99
C LYS A 520 37.97 -9.73 15.38
N SER A 521 36.77 -10.27 15.50
CA SER A 521 36.17 -10.79 16.74
C SER A 521 35.27 -12.00 16.40
N PRO A 522 35.87 -13.21 16.27
CA PRO A 522 35.16 -14.43 15.88
C PRO A 522 34.01 -14.83 16.82
N GLU A 523 34.06 -14.39 18.08
CA GLU A 523 33.06 -14.62 19.11
C GLU A 523 31.84 -13.70 19.02
N THR A 524 31.95 -12.58 18.29
CA THR A 524 30.82 -11.65 18.13
C THR A 524 29.75 -12.25 17.23
N VAL A 525 28.52 -12.33 17.74
CA VAL A 525 27.37 -12.84 16.99
C VAL A 525 26.78 -11.73 16.11
N VAL A 526 26.99 -11.83 14.81
CA VAL A 526 26.38 -10.93 13.82
C VAL A 526 25.04 -11.48 13.34
N ARG A 527 24.02 -10.62 13.22
CA ARG A 527 22.69 -10.96 12.71
C ARG A 527 22.22 -9.91 11.72
N VAL A 528 21.49 -10.34 10.70
CA VAL A 528 20.86 -9.46 9.72
C VAL A 528 19.35 -9.76 9.71
N PRO A 529 18.55 -9.03 10.51
CA PRO A 529 17.15 -9.36 10.74
C PRO A 529 16.30 -9.04 9.50
N ARG A 530 15.28 -9.86 9.26
CA ARG A 530 14.25 -9.59 8.25
C ARG A 530 13.16 -8.69 8.82
N PHE A 531 12.44 -7.97 7.95
CA PHE A 531 11.26 -7.23 8.39
C PHE A 531 10.22 -8.18 8.99
N GLY A 532 9.62 -7.79 10.12
CA GLY A 532 8.66 -8.62 10.85
C GLY A 532 9.26 -9.81 11.60
N GLU A 533 10.58 -10.01 11.56
CA GLU A 533 11.24 -11.01 12.40
C GLU A 533 11.22 -10.53 13.86
N ILE A 534 10.86 -11.43 14.78
CA ILE A 534 10.89 -11.17 16.21
C ILE A 534 12.16 -11.78 16.78
N PHE A 535 12.95 -10.96 17.46
CA PHE A 535 14.13 -11.41 18.18
C PHE A 535 13.90 -11.37 19.68
N ASP A 536 14.25 -12.47 20.35
CA ASP A 536 14.33 -12.57 21.80
C ASP A 536 15.70 -12.06 22.27
N LEU A 537 15.67 -11.00 23.07
CA LEU A 537 16.83 -10.32 23.64
C LEU A 537 17.00 -10.66 25.12
N SER A 538 16.12 -11.48 25.70
CA SER A 538 16.12 -11.76 27.12
C SER A 538 17.46 -12.36 27.57
N ILE A 539 18.00 -11.87 28.68
CA ILE A 539 19.18 -12.46 29.30
C ILE A 539 18.77 -13.86 29.77
N LYS A 540 19.32 -14.90 29.13
CA LYS A 540 19.18 -16.25 29.65
C LYS A 540 20.04 -16.33 30.90
N GLU A 541 19.42 -16.33 32.07
CA GLU A 541 20.11 -16.77 33.29
C GLU A 541 20.75 -18.12 32.95
N LYS A 542 22.06 -18.23 33.14
CA LYS A 542 22.70 -19.54 33.17
C LYS A 542 21.95 -20.29 34.28
N ARG A 543 21.10 -21.25 33.90
CA ARG A 543 20.58 -22.22 34.86
C ARG A 543 21.81 -22.83 35.52
N GLY A 544 22.01 -22.53 36.80
CA GLY A 544 23.09 -23.11 37.56
C GLY A 544 22.90 -24.62 37.58
N GLU A 545 23.82 -25.32 36.92
CA GLU A 545 24.19 -26.70 37.21
C GLU A 545 25.69 -26.72 37.49
#